data_AF-A0A3C1D9A6-F1
#
_entry.id   AF-A0A3C1D9A6-F1
#
_cell.length_a   1.000
_cell.length_b   1.000
_cell.length_c   1.000
_cell.angle_alpha   90.00
_cell.angle_beta   90.00
_cell.angle_gamma   90.00
#
_symmetry.space_group_name_H-M   'P 1'
#
loop_
_entity.id
_entity.type
_entity.pdbx_description
1 polymer ?
#
loop_
_entity_poly.entity_id
_entity_poly.type
_entity_poly.pdbx_seq_one_letter_code
_entity_poly.pdbx_strand_id
1 'polypeptide(L)'
;VRFTVADVPGLIEGASSGRGLGLEFLRHVERCTALVHVLDCATLDPGRDPLTDLDVILAELAAYPVPEGQLPLLERPQVIALNKVDVPEARDLADLVRPDLEARGYRVFEISTVSRSGLRELSFA
;
A
#
# COMPACT_ATOMS: atom_id res chain seq x y z
N VAL A 1 19.72 -11.40 -1.29
CA VAL A 1 19.64 -9.93 -1.49
C VAL A 1 19.29 -9.31 -0.14
N ARG A 2 19.87 -8.15 0.22
CA ARG A 2 19.59 -7.46 1.48
C ARG A 2 18.95 -6.12 1.15
N PHE A 3 17.75 -5.88 1.68
CA PHE A 3 17.03 -4.62 1.58
C PHE A 3 16.63 -4.17 2.98
N THR A 4 16.32 -2.88 3.12
CA THR A 4 15.82 -2.30 4.36
C THR A 4 14.35 -1.94 4.15
N VAL A 5 13.51 -2.31 5.10
CA VAL A 5 12.09 -1.93 5.11
C VAL A 5 11.91 -0.85 6.15
N ALA A 6 11.22 0.23 5.76
CA ALA A 6 10.70 1.22 6.68
C ALA A 6 9.18 1.08 6.68
N ASP A 7 8.60 0.98 7.87
CA ASP A 7 7.15 1.00 8.01
C ASP A 7 6.68 2.47 8.05
N VAL A 8 5.66 2.75 7.25
CA VAL A 8 5.05 4.08 7.17
C VAL A 8 3.59 3.90 7.56
N PRO A 9 3.15 4.50 8.69
CA PRO A 9 1.77 4.44 9.11
C PRO A 9 0.83 4.89 7.99
N GLY A 10 -0.35 4.26 7.91
CA GLY A 10 -1.31 4.49 6.83
C GLY A 10 -1.56 5.97 6.58
N LEU A 11 -1.47 6.37 5.31
CA LEU A 11 -1.81 7.72 4.89
C LEU A 11 -3.33 7.86 4.94
N ILE A 12 -3.80 8.76 5.80
CA ILE A 12 -5.19 9.20 5.84
C ILE A 12 -5.34 10.50 5.04
N GLU A 13 -6.57 10.86 4.73
CA GLU A 13 -6.88 12.11 4.03
C GLU A 13 -6.23 13.33 4.70
N GLY A 14 -5.54 14.13 3.90
CA GLY A 14 -4.84 15.34 4.33
C GLY A 14 -3.40 15.14 4.81
N ALA A 15 -2.81 13.95 4.66
CA ALA A 15 -1.41 13.70 5.03
C ALA A 15 -0.43 14.63 4.29
N SER A 16 -0.65 14.85 3.00
CA SER A 16 0.13 15.72 2.10
C SER A 16 0.01 17.21 2.41
N SER A 17 -1.08 17.63 3.06
CA SER A 17 -1.33 19.03 3.45
C SER A 17 -0.80 19.38 4.85
N GLY A 18 -0.05 18.46 5.48
CA GLY A 18 0.56 18.69 6.80
C GLY A 18 -0.42 18.54 7.97
N ARG A 19 -1.56 17.85 7.78
CA ARG A 19 -2.41 17.46 8.93
C ARG A 19 -1.72 16.32 9.70
N GLY A 20 -1.38 16.59 10.96
CA GLY A 20 -0.74 15.62 11.83
C GLY A 20 0.68 15.24 11.37
N LEU A 21 1.04 13.96 11.52
CA LEU A 21 2.38 13.43 11.17
C LEU A 21 2.54 13.11 9.66
N GLY A 22 1.53 13.37 8.84
CA GLY A 22 1.47 12.95 7.44
C GLY A 22 2.65 13.43 6.58
N LEU A 23 3.07 14.69 6.74
CA LEU A 23 4.23 15.23 6.01
C LEU A 23 5.54 14.58 6.46
N GLU A 24 5.69 14.24 7.74
CA GLU A 24 6.87 13.54 8.23
C GLU A 24 6.95 12.12 7.66
N PHE A 25 5.81 11.43 7.54
CA PHE A 25 5.74 10.12 6.91
C PHE A 25 6.09 10.15 5.43
N LEU A 26 5.57 11.13 4.68
CA LEU A 26 5.89 11.29 3.26
C LEU A 26 7.39 11.56 3.03
N ARG A 27 8.06 12.28 3.94
CA ARG A 27 9.54 12.44 3.91
C ARG A 27 10.30 11.13 4.13
N HIS A 28 9.72 10.15 4.83
CA HIS A 28 10.31 8.81 4.92
C HIS A 28 10.09 8.03 3.63
N VAL A 29 8.88 8.09 3.07
CA VAL A 29 8.53 7.49 1.77
C VAL A 29 9.44 8.02 0.66
N GLU A 30 9.78 9.31 0.69
CA GLU A 30 10.70 9.95 -0.26
C GLU A 30 12.07 9.26 -0.35
N ARG A 31 12.52 8.55 0.69
CA ARG A 31 13.79 7.81 0.68
C ARG A 31 13.67 6.38 0.16
N CYS A 32 12.46 5.87 -0.07
CA CYS A 32 12.21 4.51 -0.51
C CYS A 32 12.33 4.34 -2.03
N THR A 33 13.09 3.36 -2.50
CA THR A 33 13.25 3.11 -3.94
C THR A 33 12.06 2.38 -4.58
N ALA A 34 11.20 1.78 -3.76
CA ALA A 34 9.96 1.10 -4.15
C ALA A 34 8.96 1.17 -2.99
N LEU A 35 7.67 1.00 -3.31
CA LEU A 35 6.57 1.09 -2.35
C LEU A 35 5.79 -0.23 -2.33
N VAL A 36 5.37 -0.65 -1.14
CA VAL A 36 4.45 -1.76 -0.93
C VAL A 36 3.20 -1.20 -0.27
N HIS A 37 2.07 -1.24 -0.97
CA HIS A 37 0.79 -0.83 -0.40
C HIS A 37 0.16 -2.03 0.30
N VAL A 38 0.09 -1.97 1.63
CA VAL A 38 -0.52 -3.02 2.43
C VAL A 38 -1.98 -2.63 2.67
N LEU A 39 -2.90 -3.35 2.04
CA LEU A 39 -4.34 -3.08 2.09
C LEU A 39 -5.05 -4.10 2.98
N ASP A 40 -5.90 -3.64 3.87
CA ASP A 40 -6.62 -4.49 4.82
C ASP A 40 -7.90 -5.07 4.19
N CYS A 41 -7.96 -6.38 4.02
CA CYS A 41 -9.14 -7.04 3.46
C CYS A 41 -10.13 -7.52 4.54
N ALA A 42 -9.80 -7.42 5.83
CA ALA A 42 -10.70 -7.85 6.92
C ALA A 42 -11.37 -6.67 7.64
N THR A 43 -11.49 -5.51 6.98
CA THR A 43 -12.13 -4.34 7.59
C THR A 43 -13.62 -4.61 7.86
N LEU A 44 -14.07 -4.25 9.07
CA LEU A 44 -15.47 -4.36 9.47
C LEU A 44 -16.25 -3.05 9.28
N ASP A 45 -15.56 -1.99 8.87
CA ASP A 45 -16.18 -0.68 8.62
C ASP A 45 -17.04 -0.72 7.35
N PRO A 46 -18.36 -0.47 7.46
CA PRO A 46 -19.24 -0.47 6.30
C PRO A 46 -18.84 0.60 5.29
N GLY A 47 -18.62 0.18 4.04
CA GLY A 47 -18.28 1.08 2.93
C GLY A 47 -16.79 1.36 2.76
N ARG A 48 -15.91 0.72 3.54
CA ARG A 48 -14.47 0.75 3.31
C ARG A 48 -14.05 -0.49 2.54
N ASP A 49 -13.42 -0.30 1.38
CA ASP A 49 -12.88 -1.39 0.56
C ASP A 49 -11.41 -1.11 0.16
N PRO A 50 -10.62 -2.15 -0.15
CA PRO A 50 -9.20 -2.01 -0.50
C PRO A 50 -8.91 -1.09 -1.70
N LEU A 51 -9.80 -1.01 -2.69
CA LEU A 51 -9.58 -0.18 -3.87
C LEU A 51 -9.69 1.29 -3.50
N THR A 52 -10.71 1.65 -2.72
CA THR A 52 -10.89 3.01 -2.21
C THR A 52 -9.74 3.42 -1.29
N ASP A 53 -9.28 2.53 -0.40
CA ASP A 53 -8.10 2.77 0.44
C ASP A 53 -6.85 3.07 -0.38
N LEU A 54 -6.62 2.30 -1.46
CA LEU A 54 -5.52 2.54 -2.38
C LEU A 54 -5.66 3.89 -3.07
N ASP A 55 -6.85 4.24 -3.56
CA ASP A 55 -7.08 5.51 -4.25
C ASP A 55 -6.79 6.72 -3.34
N VAL A 56 -7.12 6.65 -2.05
CA VAL A 56 -6.76 7.66 -1.05
C VAL A 56 -5.24 7.75 -0.89
N ILE A 57 -4.55 6.62 -0.72
CA ILE A 57 -3.08 6.58 -0.62
C ILE A 57 -2.43 7.21 -1.86
N LEU A 58 -2.89 6.84 -3.05
CA LEU A 58 -2.35 7.35 -4.31
C LEU A 58 -2.58 8.85 -4.44
N ALA A 59 -3.73 9.37 -4.03
CA ALA A 59 -4.01 10.79 -4.03
C ALA A 59 -3.06 11.57 -3.10
N GLU A 60 -2.79 11.05 -1.89
CA GLU A 60 -1.83 11.67 -0.96
C GLU A 60 -0.40 11.64 -1.50
N LEU A 61 0.01 10.55 -2.15
CA LEU A 61 1.32 10.46 -2.79
C LEU A 61 1.44 11.40 -4.00
N ALA A 62 0.36 11.59 -4.77
CA ALA A 62 0.31 12.52 -5.90
C ALA A 62 0.46 13.98 -5.45
N ALA A 63 -0.17 14.31 -4.32
CA ALA A 63 -0.21 15.67 -3.79
C ALA A 63 1.11 16.10 -3.12
N TYR A 64 2.00 15.16 -2.80
CA TYR A 64 3.29 15.47 -2.19
C TYR A 64 4.35 15.84 -3.25
N PRO A 65 4.84 17.10 -3.25
CA PRO A 65 5.92 17.50 -4.15
C PRO A 65 7.25 16.91 -3.67
N VAL A 66 7.92 16.14 -4.52
CA VAL A 66 9.31 15.70 -4.27
C VAL A 66 10.30 16.78 -4.71
N PRO A 67 11.49 16.89 -4.08
CA PRO A 67 12.52 17.82 -4.51
C PRO A 67 12.97 17.60 -5.97
N GLU A 68 13.44 18.67 -6.61
CA GLU A 68 13.95 18.62 -7.98
C GLU A 68 15.07 17.58 -8.12
N GLY A 69 15.00 16.76 -9.18
CA GLY A 69 15.94 15.67 -9.43
C GLY A 69 15.57 14.33 -8.79
N GLN A 70 14.48 14.25 -8.03
CA GLN A 70 13.93 12.97 -7.55
C GLN A 70 12.74 12.50 -8.40
N LEU A 71 12.55 11.18 -8.45
CA LEU A 71 11.39 10.57 -9.08
C LEU A 71 10.13 10.82 -8.22
N PRO A 72 9.02 11.32 -8.82
CA PRO A 72 7.74 11.44 -8.14
C PRO A 72 7.36 10.14 -7.43
N LEU A 73 6.70 10.24 -6.26
CA LEU A 73 6.41 9.05 -5.44
C LEU A 73 5.57 8.01 -6.21
N LEU A 74 4.62 8.47 -7.03
CA LEU A 74 3.77 7.62 -7.86
C LEU A 74 4.49 6.93 -9.03
N GLU A 75 5.64 7.45 -9.46
CA GLU A 75 6.40 6.86 -10.56
C GLU A 75 7.37 5.76 -10.07
N ARG A 76 7.53 5.63 -8.75
CA ARG A 76 8.36 4.57 -8.18
C ARG A 76 7.72 3.20 -8.44
N PRO A 77 8.49 2.11 -8.49
CA PRO A 77 7.92 0.76 -8.50
C PRO A 77 6.99 0.53 -7.31
N GLN A 78 5.79 0.02 -7.57
CA GLN A 78 4.76 -0.25 -6.55
C GLN A 78 4.26 -1.68 -6.69
N VAL A 79 4.02 -2.31 -5.53
CA VAL A 79 3.35 -3.61 -5.45
C VAL A 79 2.24 -3.54 -4.40
N ILE A 80 1.21 -4.36 -4.56
CA ILE A 80 0.07 -4.41 -3.64
C ILE A 80 0.18 -5.69 -2.81
N ALA A 81 -0.01 -5.56 -1.51
CA ALA A 81 -0.15 -6.65 -0.57
C ALA A 81 -1.56 -6.62 0.04
N LEU A 82 -2.44 -7.51 -0.41
CA LEU A 82 -3.77 -7.73 0.17
C LEU A 82 -3.61 -8.55 1.44
N ASN A 83 -3.76 -7.91 2.60
CA ASN A 83 -3.44 -8.50 3.90
C ASN A 83 -4.66 -9.10 4.60
N LYS A 84 -4.38 -9.99 5.55
CA LYS A 84 -5.33 -10.71 6.43
C LYS A 84 -6.15 -11.79 5.74
N VAL A 85 -5.62 -12.40 4.68
CA VAL A 85 -6.31 -13.51 3.96
C VAL A 85 -6.43 -14.82 4.76
N ASP A 86 -6.03 -14.81 6.03
CA ASP A 86 -6.36 -15.85 7.01
C ASP A 86 -7.82 -15.78 7.50
N VAL A 87 -8.48 -14.64 7.33
CA VAL A 87 -9.93 -14.49 7.58
C VAL A 87 -10.69 -14.86 6.29
N PRO A 88 -11.69 -15.77 6.34
CA PRO A 88 -12.42 -16.22 5.14
C PRO A 88 -13.03 -15.08 4.33
N GLU A 89 -13.74 -14.16 4.99
CA GLU A 89 -14.37 -13.01 4.34
C GLU A 89 -13.35 -12.07 3.70
N ALA A 90 -12.16 -11.96 4.30
CA ALA A 90 -11.07 -11.16 3.76
C ALA A 90 -10.43 -11.81 2.54
N ARG A 91 -10.35 -13.15 2.51
CA ARG A 91 -9.91 -13.90 1.35
C ARG A 91 -10.87 -13.73 0.18
N ASP A 92 -12.17 -13.86 0.42
CA ASP A 92 -13.19 -13.65 -0.61
C ASP A 92 -13.12 -12.23 -1.19
N LEU A 93 -12.94 -11.21 -0.33
CA LEU A 93 -12.75 -9.83 -0.78
C LEU A 93 -11.45 -9.64 -1.57
N ALA A 94 -10.35 -10.25 -1.13
CA ALA A 94 -9.07 -10.19 -1.84
C ALA A 94 -9.18 -10.80 -3.25
N ASP A 95 -9.83 -11.96 -3.37
CA ASP A 95 -10.10 -12.63 -4.64
C ASP A 95 -10.98 -11.76 -5.56
N LEU A 96 -11.94 -11.03 -4.99
CA LEU A 96 -12.83 -10.13 -5.72
C LEU A 96 -12.10 -8.91 -6.31
N VAL A 97 -11.24 -8.24 -5.52
CA VAL A 97 -10.59 -6.98 -5.93
C VAL A 97 -9.28 -7.16 -6.70
N ARG A 98 -8.65 -8.33 -6.59
CA ARG A 98 -7.37 -8.64 -7.24
C ARG A 98 -7.37 -8.38 -8.75
N PRO A 99 -8.39 -8.79 -9.54
CA PRO A 99 -8.44 -8.52 -10.98
C PRO A 99 -8.42 -7.03 -11.32
N ASP A 100 -9.12 -6.19 -10.54
CA ASP A 100 -9.14 -4.75 -10.75
C ASP A 100 -7.76 -4.12 -10.51
N LEU A 101 -7.06 -4.58 -9.46
CA LEU A 101 -5.70 -4.12 -9.15
C LEU A 101 -4.69 -4.58 -10.22
N GLU A 102 -4.79 -5.81 -10.69
CA GLU A 102 -3.95 -6.31 -11.77
C GLU A 102 -4.24 -5.60 -13.10
N ALA A 103 -5.51 -5.27 -13.38
CA ALA A 103 -5.91 -4.48 -14.56
C ALA A 103 -5.35 -3.04 -14.51
N ARG A 104 -5.15 -2.49 -13.31
CA ARG A 104 -4.43 -1.21 -13.10
C ARG A 104 -2.91 -1.35 -13.27
N GLY A 105 -2.39 -2.55 -13.55
CA GLY A 105 -0.97 -2.82 -13.82
C GLY A 105 -0.14 -3.17 -12.58
N TYR A 106 -0.77 -3.36 -11.42
CA TYR A 106 -0.04 -3.73 -10.20
C TYR A 106 0.26 -5.22 -10.14
N ARG A 107 1.40 -5.56 -9.54
CA ARG A 107 1.65 -6.92 -9.05
C ARG A 107 1.01 -7.05 -7.68
N VAL A 108 0.13 -8.05 -7.54
CA VAL A 108 -0.70 -8.24 -6.35
C VAL A 108 -0.35 -9.54 -5.65
N PHE A 109 -0.08 -9.43 -4.35
CA PHE A 109 0.21 -10.54 -3.45
C PHE A 109 -0.85 -10.61 -2.37
N GLU A 110 -1.47 -11.78 -2.21
CA GLU A 110 -2.27 -12.09 -1.04
C GLU A 110 -1.35 -12.54 0.10
N ILE A 111 -1.48 -11.91 1.26
CA ILE A 111 -0.66 -12.21 2.42
C ILE A 111 -1.48 -12.30 3.69
N SER A 112 -0.92 -13.01 4.66
CA SER A 112 -1.37 -12.96 6.05
C SER A 112 -0.15 -12.81 6.94
N THR A 113 -0.06 -11.69 7.65
CA THR A 113 1.02 -11.47 8.62
C THR A 113 0.90 -12.40 9.83
N VAL A 114 -0.32 -12.83 10.18
CA VAL A 114 -0.61 -13.75 11.29
C VAL A 114 -0.15 -15.17 10.96
N SER A 115 -0.62 -15.73 9.84
CA SER A 115 -0.27 -17.09 9.43
C SER A 115 1.07 -17.18 8.69
N ARG A 116 1.65 -16.03 8.33
CA ARG A 116 2.84 -15.87 7.47
C ARG A 116 2.69 -16.36 6.03
N SER A 117 1.45 -16.64 5.60
CA SER A 117 1.16 -17.00 4.21
C SER A 117 1.49 -15.84 3.26
N GLY A 118 2.05 -16.14 2.09
CA GLY A 118 2.37 -15.18 1.02
C GLY A 118 3.55 -14.24 1.27
N LEU A 119 4.06 -14.15 2.51
CA LEU A 119 5.16 -13.24 2.86
C LEU A 119 6.48 -13.59 2.16
N ARG A 120 6.71 -14.88 1.92
CA ARG A 120 7.93 -15.33 1.25
C ARG A 120 7.92 -14.86 -0.20
N GLU A 121 6.83 -15.10 -0.91
CA GLU A 121 6.60 -14.71 -2.29
C GLU A 121 6.72 -13.19 -2.44
N LEU A 122 6.09 -12.43 -1.54
CA LEU A 122 6.22 -10.97 -1.49
C LEU A 122 7.67 -10.51 -1.29
N SER A 123 8.47 -11.21 -0.48
CA SER A 123 9.88 -10.84 -0.26
C SER A 123 10.80 -11.05 -1.47
N PHE A 124 10.36 -11.84 -2.46
CA PHE A 124 11.05 -12.07 -3.72
C PHE A 124 10.48 -11.24 -4.88
N ALA A 125 9.56 -10.32 -4.59
CA ALA A 125 8.95 -9.46 -5.59
C ALA A 125 9.98 -8.58 -6.31
#